data_AF-A0A5B0VVG4-F1
#
_entry.id   AF-A0A5B0VVG4-F1
#
_cell.length_a   1.000
_cell.length_b   1.000
_cell.length_c   1.000
_cell.angle_alpha   90.00
_cell.angle_beta   90.00
_cell.angle_gamma   90.00
#
_symmetry.space_group_name_H-M   'P 1'
#
loop_
_entity.id
_entity.type
_entity.pdbx_description
1 polymer ?
#
loop_
_entity_poly.entity_id
_entity_poly.type
_entity_poly.pdbx_seq_one_letter_code
_entity_poly.pdbx_strand_id
1 'polypeptide(L)'
;MKSPAGAKRGPKPKPDTRNNLLQVGLQMIHAEGYAATGIQSIVDGADVPKASFYNHFPSKEAFGTEVIDAYFDRNEGKLRDFFCNSNVGPLARLEAYFDDRIAAFRANGFVRGCLLGNFAAEVADHSELMREHLVEHFEAWGSFFEKCIAEAQELRVISDKLPAALLGRFVLNSWEGALLRMRAEKSDAALVEFKKVVFDGLFAKE
;
A
#
# COMPACT_ATOMS: atom_id res chain seq x y z
N MET A 1 58.57 19.67 7.89
CA MET A 1 57.19 19.72 7.39
C MET A 1 56.59 18.32 7.50
N LYS A 2 55.64 18.09 8.40
CA LYS A 2 54.94 16.81 8.53
C LYS A 2 53.76 16.81 7.55
N SER A 3 53.73 15.86 6.61
CA SER A 3 52.57 15.65 5.74
C SER A 3 51.34 15.24 6.56
N PRO A 4 50.13 15.74 6.26
CA PRO A 4 48.93 15.38 6.99
C PRO A 4 48.46 13.98 6.59
N ALA A 5 48.06 13.21 7.59
CA ALA A 5 47.46 11.89 7.45
C ALA A 5 46.18 11.98 6.60
N GLY A 6 46.12 11.18 5.53
CA GLY A 6 44.96 11.10 4.66
C GLY A 6 43.74 10.62 5.43
N ALA A 7 42.68 11.44 5.42
CA ALA A 7 41.36 11.03 5.87
C ALA A 7 40.94 9.77 5.08
N LYS A 8 40.69 8.66 5.78
CA LYS A 8 40.15 7.44 5.18
C LYS A 8 38.78 7.75 4.62
N ARG A 9 38.69 7.97 3.30
CA ARG A 9 37.41 8.02 2.58
C ARG A 9 36.70 6.68 2.82
N GLY A 10 35.51 6.75 3.41
CA GLY A 10 34.64 5.58 3.55
C GLY A 10 34.33 4.95 2.19
N PRO A 11 33.82 3.70 2.17
CA PRO A 11 33.51 3.02 0.92
C PRO A 11 32.58 3.89 0.06
N LYS A 12 32.86 3.99 -1.25
CA LYS A 12 31.91 4.63 -2.17
C LYS A 12 30.56 3.90 -2.05
N PRO A 13 29.43 4.62 -1.99
CA PRO A 13 28.11 3.99 -1.99
C PRO A 13 28.03 3.01 -3.17
N LYS A 14 27.62 1.76 -2.92
CA LYS A 14 27.33 0.83 -4.01
C LYS A 14 26.16 1.43 -4.79
N PRO A 15 26.10 1.31 -6.13
CA PRO A 15 25.04 1.89 -6.96
C PRO A 15 23.61 1.54 -6.53
N ASP A 16 23.44 0.49 -5.71
CA ASP A 16 22.16 -0.03 -5.24
C ASP A 16 21.87 0.24 -3.75
N THR A 17 22.74 0.97 -3.02
CA THR A 17 22.59 1.17 -1.57
C THR A 17 21.27 1.86 -1.21
N ARG A 18 20.85 2.88 -1.97
CA ARG A 18 19.58 3.59 -1.76
C ARG A 18 18.37 2.67 -1.89
N ASN A 19 18.32 1.90 -2.98
CA ASN A 19 17.22 0.96 -3.23
C ASN A 19 17.20 -0.16 -2.21
N ASN A 20 18.36 -0.71 -1.83
CA ASN A 20 18.44 -1.73 -0.80
C ASN A 20 17.88 -1.22 0.54
N LEU A 21 18.27 0.00 0.95
CA LEU A 21 17.71 0.64 2.15
C LEU A 21 16.18 0.78 2.06
N LEU A 22 15.66 1.21 0.91
CA LEU A 22 14.22 1.36 0.69
C LEU A 22 13.48 0.02 0.75
N GLN A 23 14.02 -1.04 0.12
CA GLN A 23 13.41 -2.37 0.12
C GLN A 23 13.44 -3.00 1.51
N VAL A 24 14.57 -2.92 2.22
CA VAL A 24 14.69 -3.43 3.59
C VAL A 24 13.74 -2.68 4.52
N GLY A 25 13.75 -1.34 4.46
CA GLY A 25 12.87 -0.54 5.31
C GLY A 25 11.40 -0.75 5.01
N LEU A 26 10.99 -0.89 3.74
CA LEU A 26 9.62 -1.24 3.38
C LEU A 26 9.22 -2.58 4.00
N GLN A 27 10.05 -3.62 3.89
CA GLN A 27 9.75 -4.93 4.46
C GLN A 27 9.62 -4.89 5.98
N MET A 28 10.54 -4.20 6.66
CA MET A 28 10.53 -4.06 8.12
C MET A 28 9.33 -3.24 8.59
N ILE A 29 9.08 -2.09 7.98
CA ILE A 29 7.94 -1.23 8.33
C ILE A 29 6.61 -1.96 8.08
N HIS A 30 6.48 -2.72 6.99
CA HIS A 30 5.27 -3.51 6.75
C HIS A 30 5.06 -4.61 7.79
N ALA A 31 6.16 -5.16 8.31
CA ALA A 31 6.12 -6.23 9.30
C ALA A 31 5.91 -5.73 10.73
N GLU A 32 6.56 -4.63 11.12
CA GLU A 32 6.73 -4.19 12.50
C GLU A 32 6.04 -2.86 12.80
N GLY A 33 5.70 -2.08 11.77
CA GLY A 33 5.18 -0.71 11.90
C GLY A 33 6.26 0.36 11.75
N TYR A 34 5.83 1.57 11.36
CA TYR A 34 6.73 2.70 11.15
C TYR A 34 7.35 3.16 12.47
N ALA A 35 6.55 3.25 13.54
CA ALA A 35 7.03 3.71 14.84
C ALA A 35 8.10 2.77 15.43
N ALA A 36 7.87 1.46 15.31
CA ALA A 36 8.78 0.43 15.85
C ALA A 36 10.09 0.28 15.06
N THR A 37 10.08 0.60 13.77
CA THR A 37 11.25 0.41 12.90
C THR A 37 12.24 1.58 13.01
N GLY A 38 13.37 1.40 13.69
CA GLY A 38 14.42 2.41 13.81
C GLY A 38 15.32 2.51 12.57
N ILE A 39 15.94 3.68 12.33
CA ILE A 39 16.98 3.83 11.28
C ILE A 39 18.12 2.81 11.49
N GLN A 40 18.50 2.55 12.74
CA GLN A 40 19.56 1.58 13.04
C GLN A 40 19.19 0.18 12.55
N SER A 41 17.97 -0.28 12.83
CA SER A 41 17.48 -1.58 12.37
C SER A 41 17.49 -1.70 10.84
N ILE A 42 17.14 -0.62 10.12
CA ILE A 42 17.14 -0.58 8.65
C ILE A 42 18.56 -0.70 8.10
N VAL A 43 19.52 0.07 8.62
CA VAL A 43 20.89 0.05 8.10
C VAL A 43 21.62 -1.24 8.45
N ASP A 44 21.31 -1.84 9.60
CA ASP A 44 21.80 -3.16 9.99
C ASP A 44 21.24 -4.24 9.04
N GLY A 45 19.94 -4.20 8.74
CA GLY A 45 19.31 -5.10 7.77
C GLY A 45 19.82 -4.92 6.34
N ALA A 46 20.26 -3.71 5.99
CA ALA A 46 20.83 -3.39 4.68
C ALA A 46 22.36 -3.58 4.60
N ASP A 47 23.02 -4.01 5.69
CA ASP A 47 24.47 -4.17 5.80
C ASP A 47 25.27 -2.92 5.38
N VAL A 48 24.86 -1.75 5.88
CA VAL A 48 25.55 -0.48 5.60
C VAL A 48 25.72 0.37 6.87
N PRO A 49 26.74 1.26 6.91
CA PRO A 49 26.87 2.21 8.01
C PRO A 49 25.67 3.16 8.08
N LYS A 50 25.31 3.62 9.29
CA LYS A 50 24.24 4.60 9.52
C LYS A 50 24.38 5.88 8.68
N ALA A 51 25.61 6.32 8.42
CA ALA A 51 25.89 7.47 7.56
C ALA A 51 25.35 7.29 6.12
N SER A 52 25.29 6.06 5.61
CA SER A 52 24.74 5.76 4.29
C SER A 52 23.26 6.10 4.17
N PHE A 53 22.48 5.94 5.25
CA PHE A 53 21.07 6.35 5.28
C PHE A 53 20.94 7.86 5.05
N TYR A 54 21.64 8.66 5.84
CA TYR A 54 21.57 10.13 5.76
C TYR A 54 22.19 10.70 4.47
N ASN A 55 23.03 9.94 3.76
CA ASN A 55 23.49 10.31 2.42
C ASN A 55 22.38 10.23 1.36
N HIS A 56 21.31 9.46 1.60
CA HIS A 56 20.24 9.22 0.65
C HIS A 56 18.90 9.81 1.09
N PHE A 57 18.62 9.80 2.39
CA PHE A 57 17.36 10.24 2.97
C PHE A 57 17.62 11.28 4.07
N PRO A 58 17.08 12.50 3.96
CA PRO A 58 17.39 13.57 4.91
C PRO A 58 16.83 13.31 6.32
N SER A 59 15.77 12.50 6.43
CA SER A 59 15.14 12.13 7.69
C SER A 59 14.43 10.78 7.59
N LYS A 60 14.02 10.20 8.73
CA LYS A 60 13.17 9.00 8.76
C LYS A 60 11.80 9.27 8.15
N GLU A 61 11.27 10.48 8.33
CA GLU A 61 10.00 10.92 7.76
C GLU A 61 10.06 10.95 6.23
N ALA A 62 11.10 11.57 5.66
CA ALA A 62 11.30 11.57 4.20
C ALA A 62 11.47 10.16 3.64
N PHE A 63 12.17 9.28 4.36
CA PHE A 63 12.25 7.87 4.01
C PHE A 63 10.88 7.17 4.08
N GLY A 64 10.09 7.47 5.11
CA GLY A 64 8.73 6.93 5.28
C GLY A 64 7.81 7.30 4.12
N THR A 65 7.87 8.55 3.67
CA THR A 65 7.19 9.02 2.45
C THR A 65 7.56 8.19 1.23
N GLU A 66 8.86 7.98 0.99
CA GLU A 66 9.30 7.16 -0.14
C GLU A 66 8.90 5.68 0.01
N VAL A 67 8.76 5.15 1.22
CA VAL A 67 8.25 3.79 1.47
C VAL A 67 6.77 3.70 1.11
N ILE A 68 5.97 4.72 1.44
CA ILE A 68 4.56 4.82 1.05
C ILE A 68 4.45 4.79 -0.48
N ASP A 69 5.21 5.63 -1.17
CA ASP A 69 5.22 5.72 -2.63
C ASP A 69 5.65 4.40 -3.27
N ALA A 70 6.77 3.83 -2.83
CA ALA A 70 7.30 2.58 -3.37
C ALA A 70 6.35 1.39 -3.15
N TYR A 71 5.60 1.37 -2.04
CA TYR A 71 4.58 0.36 -1.81
C TYR A 71 3.42 0.50 -2.80
N PHE A 72 2.93 1.72 -3.02
CA PHE A 72 1.83 1.94 -3.95
C PHE A 72 2.25 1.62 -5.39
N ASP A 73 3.38 2.16 -5.87
CA ASP A 73 3.90 1.96 -7.22
C ASP A 73 4.06 0.47 -7.56
N ARG A 74 4.55 -0.33 -6.60
CA ARG A 74 4.70 -1.78 -6.78
C ARG A 74 3.35 -2.50 -6.97
N ASN A 75 2.29 -1.98 -6.37
CA ASN A 75 0.95 -2.57 -6.44
C ASN A 75 0.08 -1.92 -7.55
N GLU A 76 0.43 -0.72 -8.01
CA GLU A 76 -0.31 -0.01 -9.06
C GLU A 76 -0.31 -0.80 -10.38
N GLY A 77 0.81 -1.44 -10.73
CA GLY A 77 0.88 -2.33 -11.89
C GLY A 77 -0.20 -3.43 -11.86
N LYS A 78 -0.41 -4.06 -10.69
CA LYS A 78 -1.48 -5.05 -10.52
C LYS A 78 -2.88 -4.43 -10.63
N LEU A 79 -3.08 -3.24 -10.06
CA LEU A 79 -4.36 -2.53 -10.22
C LEU A 79 -4.65 -2.29 -11.70
N ARG A 80 -3.66 -1.83 -12.47
CA ARG A 80 -3.79 -1.63 -13.92
C ARG A 80 -4.10 -2.95 -14.64
N ASP A 81 -3.41 -4.03 -14.31
CA ASP A 81 -3.63 -5.34 -14.93
C ASP A 81 -5.08 -5.84 -14.75
N PHE A 82 -5.64 -5.67 -13.54
CA PHE A 82 -7.04 -6.04 -13.27
C PHE A 82 -8.03 -5.08 -13.94
N PHE A 83 -7.85 -3.77 -13.75
CA PHE A 83 -8.89 -2.79 -14.07
C PHE A 83 -8.85 -2.25 -15.50
N CYS A 84 -7.73 -2.40 -16.22
CA CYS A 84 -7.59 -1.98 -17.62
C CYS A 84 -7.84 -3.11 -18.63
N ASN A 85 -8.14 -4.33 -18.20
CA ASN A 85 -8.46 -5.45 -19.10
C ASN A 85 -9.91 -5.37 -19.61
N SER A 86 -10.13 -4.65 -20.70
CA SER A 86 -11.48 -4.45 -21.29
C SER A 86 -12.15 -5.73 -21.83
N ASN A 87 -11.46 -6.88 -21.88
CA ASN A 87 -12.06 -8.15 -22.29
C ASN A 87 -12.89 -8.83 -21.18
N VAL A 88 -12.78 -8.35 -19.94
CA VAL A 88 -13.51 -8.86 -18.78
C VAL A 88 -14.51 -7.81 -18.34
N GLY A 89 -15.75 -8.20 -18.02
CA GLY A 89 -16.77 -7.26 -17.56
C GLY A 89 -16.36 -6.53 -16.27
N PRO A 90 -16.78 -5.27 -16.05
CA PRO A 90 -16.27 -4.43 -14.96
C PRO A 90 -16.41 -5.06 -13.57
N LEU A 91 -17.60 -5.57 -13.21
CA LEU A 91 -17.79 -6.22 -11.91
C LEU A 91 -16.90 -7.45 -11.73
N ALA A 92 -16.69 -8.23 -12.79
CA ALA A 92 -15.82 -9.41 -12.73
C ALA A 92 -14.35 -9.01 -12.54
N ARG A 93 -13.89 -7.87 -13.09
CA ARG A 93 -12.54 -7.33 -12.82
C ARG A 93 -12.38 -6.94 -11.37
N LEU A 94 -13.37 -6.21 -10.83
CA LEU A 94 -13.39 -5.79 -9.44
C LEU A 94 -13.45 -6.98 -8.48
N GLU A 95 -14.25 -8.00 -8.80
CA GLU A 95 -14.34 -9.21 -8.00
C GLU A 95 -13.05 -10.02 -8.02
N ALA A 96 -12.48 -10.24 -9.21
CA ALA A 96 -11.23 -10.98 -9.39
C ALA A 96 -10.06 -10.31 -8.65
N TYR A 97 -10.03 -8.97 -8.62
CA TYR A 97 -9.05 -8.23 -7.82
C TYR A 97 -9.15 -8.60 -6.33
N PHE A 98 -10.35 -8.60 -5.75
CA PHE A 98 -10.51 -8.95 -4.34
C PHE A 98 -10.21 -10.44 -4.07
N ASP A 99 -10.55 -11.33 -4.99
CA ASP A 99 -10.20 -12.75 -4.88
C ASP A 99 -8.69 -12.99 -4.87
N ASP A 100 -7.93 -12.33 -5.74
CA ASP A 100 -6.46 -12.37 -5.74
C ASP A 100 -5.90 -11.88 -4.39
N ARG A 101 -6.42 -10.76 -3.89
CA ARG A 101 -5.98 -10.20 -2.60
C ARG A 101 -6.30 -11.14 -1.44
N ILE A 102 -7.50 -11.71 -1.37
CA ILE A 102 -7.89 -12.68 -0.32
C ILE A 102 -6.98 -13.91 -0.38
N ALA A 103 -6.73 -14.46 -1.58
CA ALA A 103 -5.84 -15.60 -1.76
C ALA A 103 -4.40 -15.29 -1.28
N ALA A 104 -3.89 -14.10 -1.59
CA ALA A 104 -2.59 -13.64 -1.11
C ALA A 104 -2.55 -13.55 0.43
N PHE A 105 -3.59 -13.04 1.10
CA PHE A 105 -3.62 -12.99 2.56
C PHE A 105 -3.73 -14.38 3.20
N ARG A 106 -4.50 -15.30 2.61
CA ARG A 106 -4.55 -16.71 3.04
C ARG A 106 -3.17 -17.36 2.99
N ALA A 107 -2.47 -17.21 1.86
CA ALA A 107 -1.13 -17.79 1.66
C ALA A 107 -0.07 -17.25 2.64
N ASN A 108 -0.26 -16.03 3.14
CA ASN A 108 0.66 -15.38 4.08
C ASN A 108 0.21 -15.47 5.55
N GLY A 109 -0.87 -16.20 5.87
CA GLY A 109 -1.32 -16.39 7.25
C GLY A 109 -1.92 -15.14 7.89
N PHE A 110 -2.57 -14.28 7.11
CA PHE A 110 -3.36 -13.15 7.62
C PHE A 110 -2.55 -12.14 8.47
N VAL A 111 -1.35 -11.82 8.00
CA VAL A 111 -0.44 -10.88 8.66
C VAL A 111 -0.31 -9.57 7.87
N ARG A 112 0.22 -8.54 8.55
CA ARG A 112 0.64 -7.23 8.02
C ARG A 112 -0.49 -6.32 7.50
N GLY A 113 -1.54 -6.85 6.87
CA GLY A 113 -2.63 -6.03 6.31
C GLY A 113 -2.14 -5.09 5.20
N CYS A 114 -2.79 -3.92 5.07
CA CYS A 114 -2.38 -2.88 4.14
C CYS A 114 -1.28 -1.99 4.74
N LEU A 115 -0.21 -1.71 3.99
CA LEU A 115 0.83 -0.80 4.45
C LEU A 115 0.31 0.65 4.55
N LEU A 116 -0.48 1.11 3.58
CA LEU A 116 -1.10 2.45 3.63
C LEU A 116 -2.00 2.59 4.85
N GLY A 117 -2.84 1.60 5.13
CA GLY A 117 -3.68 1.56 6.32
C GLY A 117 -2.89 1.59 7.62
N ASN A 118 -1.79 0.84 7.71
CA ASN A 118 -0.91 0.86 8.88
C ASN A 118 -0.26 2.23 9.09
N PHE A 119 0.29 2.84 8.02
CA PHE A 119 0.83 4.19 8.09
C PHE A 119 -0.23 5.20 8.51
N ALA A 120 -1.43 5.16 7.93
CA ALA A 120 -2.52 6.05 8.30
C ALA A 120 -2.85 5.97 9.81
N ALA A 121 -2.82 4.76 10.38
CA ALA A 121 -3.06 4.56 11.82
C ALA A 121 -1.90 5.02 12.73
N GLU A 122 -0.66 5.05 12.23
CA GLU A 122 0.53 5.36 13.04
C GLU A 122 1.03 6.81 12.89
N VAL A 123 0.86 7.43 11.72
CA VAL A 123 1.59 8.67 11.38
C VAL A 123 0.71 9.86 11.01
N ALA A 124 -0.57 9.65 10.68
CA ALA A 124 -1.43 10.70 10.14
C ALA A 124 -1.57 11.92 11.07
N ASP A 125 -1.49 11.72 12.39
CA ASP A 125 -1.60 12.76 13.40
C ASP A 125 -0.27 13.46 13.75
N HIS A 126 0.85 13.00 13.16
CA HIS A 126 2.20 13.42 13.56
C HIS A 126 3.10 13.83 12.39
N SER A 127 2.69 13.56 11.15
CA SER A 127 3.43 13.93 9.93
C SER A 127 2.47 14.36 8.83
N GLU A 128 2.40 15.67 8.60
CA GLU A 128 1.61 16.25 7.51
C GLU A 128 2.06 15.69 6.15
N LEU A 129 3.38 15.62 5.94
CA LEU A 129 4.00 15.15 4.71
C LEU A 129 3.58 13.71 4.38
N MET A 130 3.70 12.77 5.32
CA MET A 130 3.29 11.40 5.06
C MET A 130 1.76 11.28 4.92
N ARG A 131 0.99 12.07 5.66
CA ARG A 131 -0.47 12.09 5.56
C ARG A 131 -0.94 12.53 4.17
N GLU A 132 -0.33 13.56 3.58
CA GLU A 132 -0.65 14.02 2.22
C GLU A 132 -0.42 12.92 1.19
N HIS A 133 0.73 12.24 1.23
CA HIS A 133 1.01 11.11 0.34
C HIS A 133 0.00 9.95 0.53
N LEU A 134 -0.40 9.65 1.77
CA LEU A 134 -1.42 8.63 2.02
C LEU A 134 -2.75 8.99 1.35
N VAL A 135 -3.18 10.25 1.44
CA VAL A 135 -4.41 10.74 0.79
C VAL A 135 -4.31 10.57 -0.72
N GLU A 136 -3.21 11.00 -1.33
CA GLU A 136 -2.97 10.86 -2.78
C GLU A 136 -3.08 9.39 -3.24
N HIS A 137 -2.47 8.46 -2.51
CA HIS A 137 -2.51 7.04 -2.87
C HIS A 137 -3.87 6.38 -2.63
N PHE A 138 -4.59 6.76 -1.58
CA PHE A 138 -5.97 6.30 -1.39
C PHE A 138 -6.92 6.83 -2.47
N GLU A 139 -6.75 8.08 -2.91
CA GLU A 139 -7.51 8.65 -4.03
C GLU A 139 -7.17 7.94 -5.34
N ALA A 140 -5.89 7.71 -5.62
CA ALA A 140 -5.46 6.98 -6.81
C ALA A 140 -6.04 5.55 -6.84
N TRP A 141 -5.98 4.82 -5.72
CA TRP A 141 -6.59 3.49 -5.60
C TRP A 141 -8.11 3.55 -5.81
N GLY A 142 -8.80 4.44 -5.10
CA GLY A 142 -10.25 4.62 -5.21
C GLY A 142 -10.71 4.93 -6.63
N SER A 143 -9.89 5.65 -7.41
CA SER A 143 -10.19 5.98 -8.80
C SER A 143 -10.30 4.76 -9.72
N PHE A 144 -9.56 3.68 -9.44
CA PHE A 144 -9.69 2.42 -10.19
C PHE A 144 -11.05 1.78 -9.95
N PHE A 145 -11.51 1.76 -8.69
CA PHE A 145 -12.82 1.23 -8.33
C PHE A 145 -13.94 2.09 -8.92
N GLU A 146 -13.84 3.41 -8.78
CA GLU A 146 -14.79 4.36 -9.35
C GLU A 146 -14.98 4.15 -10.85
N LYS A 147 -13.89 4.11 -11.64
CA LYS A 147 -13.97 3.90 -13.09
C LYS A 147 -14.64 2.58 -13.44
N CYS A 148 -14.29 1.53 -12.71
CA CYS A 148 -14.86 0.21 -12.94
C CYS A 148 -16.37 0.17 -12.62
N ILE A 149 -16.79 0.83 -11.55
CA ILE A 149 -18.19 0.95 -11.14
C ILE A 149 -18.98 1.84 -12.12
N ALA A 150 -18.39 2.93 -12.60
CA ALA A 150 -19.00 3.80 -13.59
C ALA A 150 -19.28 3.05 -14.90
N GLU A 151 -18.32 2.26 -15.39
CA GLU A 151 -18.53 1.39 -16.56
C GLU A 151 -19.66 0.37 -16.31
N ALA A 152 -19.75 -0.20 -15.10
CA ALA A 152 -20.85 -1.10 -14.74
C ALA A 152 -22.23 -0.40 -14.73
N GLN A 153 -22.29 0.87 -14.31
CA GLN A 153 -23.50 1.68 -14.34
C GLN A 153 -23.90 2.04 -15.78
N GLU A 154 -22.94 2.43 -16.63
CA GLU A 154 -23.17 2.73 -18.05
C GLU A 154 -23.73 1.52 -18.80
N LEU A 155 -23.21 0.32 -18.50
CA LEU A 155 -23.69 -0.95 -19.04
C LEU A 155 -25.00 -1.45 -18.39
N ARG A 156 -25.53 -0.72 -17.40
CA ARG A 156 -26.76 -1.07 -16.64
C ARG A 156 -26.72 -2.47 -16.04
N VAL A 157 -25.54 -2.91 -15.61
CA VAL A 157 -25.39 -4.16 -14.86
C VAL A 157 -25.58 -3.97 -13.36
N ILE A 158 -25.44 -2.73 -12.87
CA ILE A 158 -25.78 -2.30 -11.50
C ILE A 158 -26.62 -1.01 -11.53
N SER A 159 -27.22 -0.68 -10.38
CA SER A 159 -27.97 0.57 -10.19
C SER A 159 -27.07 1.82 -10.26
N ASP A 160 -27.59 2.91 -10.81
CA ASP A 160 -26.99 4.24 -10.87
C ASP A 160 -27.56 5.23 -9.82
N LYS A 161 -28.38 4.75 -8.88
CA LYS A 161 -28.97 5.57 -7.79
C LYS A 161 -27.92 6.25 -6.93
N LEU A 162 -26.75 5.63 -6.75
CA LEU A 162 -25.62 6.19 -6.02
C LEU A 162 -24.47 6.48 -7.00
N PRO A 163 -23.78 7.64 -6.87
CA PRO A 163 -22.67 7.98 -7.75
C PRO A 163 -21.53 6.96 -7.67
N ALA A 164 -20.94 6.58 -8.80
CA ALA A 164 -19.78 5.68 -8.86
C ALA A 164 -18.63 6.11 -7.94
N ALA A 165 -18.35 7.41 -7.86
CA ALA A 165 -17.32 7.95 -6.97
C ALA A 165 -17.59 7.67 -5.48
N LEU A 166 -18.86 7.75 -5.06
CA LEU A 166 -19.26 7.42 -3.68
C LEU A 166 -19.08 5.91 -3.43
N LEU A 167 -19.54 5.08 -4.36
CA LEU A 167 -19.42 3.63 -4.28
C LEU A 167 -17.95 3.17 -4.27
N GLY A 168 -17.09 3.75 -5.11
CA GLY A 168 -15.66 3.46 -5.16
C GLY A 168 -14.96 3.74 -3.83
N ARG A 169 -15.24 4.91 -3.22
CA ARG A 169 -14.74 5.23 -1.87
C ARG A 169 -15.29 4.29 -0.82
N PHE A 170 -16.58 3.98 -0.86
CA PHE A 170 -17.21 3.06 0.09
C PHE A 170 -16.59 1.65 0.02
N VAL A 171 -16.34 1.15 -1.18
CA VAL A 171 -15.68 -0.15 -1.42
C VAL A 171 -14.27 -0.14 -0.83
N LEU A 172 -13.47 0.90 -1.10
CA LEU A 172 -12.12 1.02 -0.54
C LEU A 172 -12.12 1.10 0.99
N ASN A 173 -12.97 1.96 1.56
CA ASN A 173 -13.09 2.12 3.02
C ASN A 173 -13.49 0.81 3.70
N SER A 174 -14.46 0.10 3.12
CA SER A 174 -14.93 -1.18 3.65
C SER A 174 -13.87 -2.27 3.53
N TRP A 175 -13.11 -2.28 2.44
CA TRP A 175 -11.99 -3.19 2.25
C TRP A 175 -10.88 -2.97 3.29
N GLU A 176 -10.46 -1.72 3.53
CA GLU A 176 -9.45 -1.40 4.56
C GLU A 176 -9.93 -1.78 5.96
N GLY A 177 -11.21 -1.54 6.29
CA GLY A 177 -11.82 -2.00 7.53
C GLY A 177 -11.82 -3.53 7.67
N ALA A 178 -12.10 -4.24 6.58
CA ALA A 178 -12.07 -5.70 6.56
C ALA A 178 -10.64 -6.25 6.71
N LEU A 179 -9.63 -5.59 6.13
CA LEU A 179 -8.21 -5.95 6.32
C LEU A 179 -7.76 -5.81 7.77
N LEU A 180 -8.22 -4.76 8.46
CA LEU A 180 -7.95 -4.56 9.88
C LEU A 180 -8.50 -5.74 10.71
N ARG A 181 -9.75 -6.13 10.45
CA ARG A 181 -10.41 -7.26 11.13
C ARG A 181 -9.75 -8.59 10.80
N MET A 182 -9.41 -8.84 9.53
CA MET A 182 -8.68 -10.03 9.10
C MET A 182 -7.35 -10.19 9.86
N ARG A 183 -6.59 -9.10 9.99
CA ARG A 183 -5.31 -9.11 10.71
C ARG A 183 -5.49 -9.43 12.20
N ALA A 184 -6.55 -8.89 12.82
CA ALA A 184 -6.86 -9.10 14.25
C ALA A 184 -7.36 -10.51 14.54
N GLU A 185 -8.21 -11.06 13.68
CA GLU A 185 -8.87 -12.36 13.86
C GLU A 185 -8.07 -13.52 13.29
N LYS A 186 -7.04 -13.25 12.47
CA LYS A 186 -6.26 -14.26 11.74
C LYS A 186 -7.16 -15.15 10.87
N SER A 187 -8.12 -14.52 10.21
CA SER A 187 -9.16 -15.16 9.43
C SER A 187 -9.58 -14.27 8.27
N ASP A 188 -10.01 -14.86 7.16
CA ASP A 188 -10.57 -14.14 6.02
C ASP A 188 -12.07 -13.84 6.14
N ALA A 189 -12.72 -14.20 7.27
CA ALA A 189 -14.15 -14.03 7.48
C ALA A 189 -14.63 -12.62 7.12
N ALA A 190 -14.00 -11.58 7.66
CA ALA A 190 -14.33 -10.18 7.35
C ALA A 190 -14.16 -9.82 5.86
N LEU A 191 -13.20 -10.42 5.17
CA LEU A 191 -12.97 -10.18 3.73
C LEU A 191 -14.06 -10.84 2.88
N VAL A 192 -14.49 -12.04 3.27
CA VAL A 192 -15.59 -12.76 2.61
C VAL A 192 -16.92 -12.04 2.85
N GLU A 193 -17.17 -11.57 4.07
CA GLU A 193 -18.34 -10.75 4.40
C GLU A 193 -18.37 -9.45 3.59
N PHE A 194 -17.22 -8.76 3.47
CA PHE A 194 -17.08 -7.61 2.60
C PHE A 194 -17.49 -7.93 1.15
N LYS A 195 -16.94 -9.00 0.56
CA LYS A 195 -17.30 -9.40 -0.81
C LYS A 195 -18.80 -9.64 -0.93
N LYS A 196 -19.38 -10.41 0.00
CA LYS A 196 -20.80 -10.73 -0.01
C LYS A 196 -21.68 -9.47 0.00
N VAL A 197 -21.39 -8.52 0.91
CA VAL A 197 -22.18 -7.28 1.00
C VAL A 197 -22.04 -6.43 -0.27
N VAL A 198 -20.83 -6.33 -0.82
CA VAL A 198 -20.57 -5.51 -2.01
C VAL A 198 -21.20 -6.13 -3.26
N PHE A 199 -20.94 -7.40 -3.55
CA PHE A 199 -21.35 -8.03 -4.82
C PHE A 199 -22.78 -8.57 -4.79
N ASP A 200 -23.23 -9.15 -3.68
CA ASP A 200 -24.58 -9.74 -3.57
C ASP A 200 -25.61 -8.75 -3.02
N GLY A 201 -25.15 -7.63 -2.46
CA GLY A 201 -26.01 -6.58 -1.91
C GLY A 201 -25.96 -5.30 -2.75
N LEU A 202 -24.84 -4.57 -2.65
CA LEU A 202 -24.71 -3.23 -3.23
C LEU A 202 -24.74 -3.24 -4.76
N PHE A 203 -24.17 -4.27 -5.38
CA PHE A 203 -24.10 -4.45 -6.84
C PHE A 203 -25.10 -5.48 -7.37
N ALA A 204 -26.02 -5.95 -6.53
CA ALA A 204 -27.11 -6.78 -7.02
C ALA A 204 -27.95 -5.99 -8.03
N LYS A 205 -28.32 -6.65 -9.12
CA LYS A 205 -29.22 -6.08 -10.12
C LYS A 205 -30.64 -6.07 -9.55
N GLU A 206 -31.24 -4.88 -9.42
CA GLU A 206 -32.65 -4.72 -9.07
C GLU A 206 -33.58 -5.30 -10.15
#